data_AF-A0A0P9M8R2-F1
#
_entry.id   AF-A0A0P9M8R2-F1
#
_cell.length_a   1.000
_cell.length_b   1.000
_cell.length_c   1.000
_cell.angle_alpha   90.00
_cell.angle_beta   90.00
_cell.angle_gamma   90.00
#
_symmetry.space_group_name_H-M   'P 1'
#
loop_
_entity.id
_entity.type
_entity.pdbx_description
1 polymer ?
#
loop_
_entity_poly.entity_id
_entity_poly.type
_entity_poly.pdbx_seq_one_letter_code
_entity_poly.pdbx_strand_id
1 'polypeptide(L)' 'MLIRHFCEGDEAALFQVFSSAIREVASRDYTPVQIEAWAPKDPDWTAWNIRIRDISIL' A
#
# COMPACT_ATOMS: atom_id res chain seq x y z
N MET A 1 0.15 8.32 20.43
CA MET A 1 0.20 7.34 19.34
C MET A 1 -0.67 6.16 19.75
N LEU A 2 -1.69 5.81 18.96
CA LEU A 2 -2.60 4.70 19.24
C LEU A 2 -2.39 3.62 18.17
N ILE A 3 -2.16 2.39 18.59
CA ILE A 3 -2.12 1.21 17.71
C ILE A 3 -3.43 0.46 17.93
N ARG A 4 -4.14 0.16 16.84
CA ARG A 4 -5.44 -0.50 16.85
C ARG A 4 -5.55 -1.49 15.70
N HIS A 5 -6.57 -2.35 15.75
CA HIS A 5 -6.95 -3.18 14.61
C HIS A 5 -7.38 -2.32 13.42
N PHE A 6 -7.20 -2.90 12.23
CA PHE A 6 -7.71 -2.37 10.98
C PHE A 6 -9.24 -2.21 11.03
N CYS A 7 -9.74 -1.17 10.37
CA CYS A 7 -11.16 -0.96 10.12
C CYS A 7 -11.38 -0.64 8.63
N GLU A 8 -12.52 -1.07 8.07
CA GLU A 8 -12.93 -0.60 6.74
C GLU A 8 -12.95 0.94 6.71
N GLY A 9 -12.33 1.52 5.68
CA GLY A 9 -12.01 2.94 5.58
C GLY A 9 -10.52 3.27 5.73
N ASP A 10 -9.73 2.39 6.34
CA ASP A 10 -8.28 2.60 6.50
C ASP A 10 -7.48 2.33 5.21
N GLU A 11 -8.08 1.72 4.19
CA GLU A 11 -7.37 1.19 3.01
C GLU A 11 -6.56 2.27 2.29
N ALA A 12 -7.14 3.46 2.11
CA ALA A 12 -6.46 4.56 1.45
C ALA A 12 -5.27 5.08 2.27
N ALA A 13 -5.41 5.19 3.59
CA ALA A 13 -4.32 5.63 4.46
C ALA A 13 -3.17 4.61 4.47
N LEU A 14 -3.50 3.32 4.50
CA LEU A 14 -2.51 2.25 4.40
C LEU A 14 -1.81 2.24 3.02
N PHE A 15 -2.55 2.53 1.93
CA PHE A 15 -1.94 2.66 0.60
C PHE A 15 -0.92 3.79 0.56
N GLN A 16 -1.25 4.95 1.15
CA GLN A 16 -0.32 6.08 1.17
C GLN A 16 0.99 5.73 1.88
N VAL A 17 0.91 5.05 3.03
CA VAL A 17 2.11 4.58 3.77
C VAL A 17 2.91 3.58 2.93
N PHE A 18 2.25 2.60 2.31
CA PHE A 18 2.90 1.58 1.49
C PHE A 18 3.56 2.18 0.24
N SER A 19 2.85 3.04 -0.48
CA SER A 19 3.31 3.68 -1.70
C SER A 19 4.47 4.64 -1.44
N SER A 20 4.40 5.45 -0.38
CA SER A 20 5.51 6.35 -0.01
C SER A 20 6.76 5.58 0.42
N ALA A 21 6.61 4.49 1.19
CA ALA A 21 7.73 3.64 1.54
C ALA A 21 8.46 3.10 0.29
N ILE A 22 7.73 2.72 -0.74
CA ILE A 22 8.33 2.25 -2.00
C ILE A 22 8.94 3.40 -2.79
N ARG A 23 8.18 4.47 -3.05
CA ARG A 23 8.57 5.53 -3.98
C ARG A 23 9.61 6.49 -3.41
N GLU A 24 9.62 6.71 -2.10
CA GLU A 24 10.52 7.67 -1.44
C GLU A 24 11.71 7.01 -0.77
N VAL A 25 11.51 5.83 -0.17
CA VAL A 25 12.58 5.15 0.58
C VAL A 25 13.27 4.10 -0.29
N ALA A 26 12.51 3.12 -0.77
CA ALA A 26 13.06 1.97 -1.49
C ALA A 26 13.43 2.26 -2.96
N SER A 27 13.05 3.43 -3.50
CA SER A 27 13.33 3.80 -4.90
C SER A 27 14.81 3.89 -5.24
N ARG A 28 15.69 3.96 -4.22
CA ARG A 28 17.14 3.89 -4.37
C ARG A 28 17.66 2.50 -4.74
N ASP A 29 16.90 1.45 -4.41
CA ASP A 29 17.32 0.05 -4.49
C ASP A 29 16.66 -0.70 -5.66
N TYR A 30 15.61 -0.11 -6.26
CA TYR A 30 14.78 -0.77 -7.25
C TYR A 30 14.62 0.02 -8.54
N THR A 31 14.47 -0.71 -9.64
CA THR A 31 14.24 -0.11 -10.96
C THR A 31 12.86 0.53 -11.06
N PRO A 32 12.65 1.49 -11.97
CA PRO A 32 11.33 2.09 -12.20
C PRO A 32 10.23 1.05 -12.51
N VAL A 33 10.56 -0.02 -13.23
CA VAL A 33 9.62 -1.11 -13.55
C VAL A 33 9.19 -1.87 -12.29
N GLN A 34 10.12 -2.14 -11.37
CA GLN A 34 9.81 -2.79 -10.10
C GLN A 34 8.98 -1.89 -9.19
N ILE A 35 9.33 -0.61 -9.11
CA ILE A 35 8.58 0.40 -8.34
C ILE A 35 7.14 0.49 -8.86
N GLU A 36 6.95 0.57 -10.17
CA GLU A 36 5.62 0.66 -10.77
C GLU A 36 4.81 -0.64 -10.59
N ALA A 37 5.46 -1.80 -10.62
CA ALA A 37 4.80 -3.08 -10.36
C ALA A 37 4.28 -3.21 -8.91
N TRP A 38 4.94 -2.56 -7.93
CA TRP A 38 4.52 -2.63 -6.54
C TRP A 38 3.63 -1.48 -6.10
N ALA A 39 3.94 -0.25 -6.50
CA ALA A 39 3.22 0.96 -6.10
C ALA A 39 2.85 1.79 -7.33
N PRO A 40 1.94 1.32 -8.21
CA PRO A 40 1.60 2.02 -9.45
C PRO A 40 1.07 3.43 -9.20
N LYS A 41 1.26 4.34 -10.16
CA LYS A 41 0.76 5.73 -10.06
C LYS A 41 -0.77 5.78 -10.01
N ASP A 42 -1.42 4.85 -10.71
CA ASP A 42 -2.86 4.68 -10.74
C ASP A 42 -3.18 3.24 -10.29
N PRO A 43 -3.34 3.00 -8.98
CA PRO A 43 -3.61 1.66 -8.46
C PRO A 43 -5.05 1.24 -8.77
N ASP A 44 -5.23 -0.06 -9.01
CA ASP A 44 -6.56 -0.68 -8.94
C ASP A 44 -7.04 -0.67 -7.48
N TRP A 45 -7.84 0.34 -7.14
CA TRP A 45 -8.39 0.53 -5.79
C TRP A 45 -9.28 -0.62 -5.33
N THR A 46 -9.97 -1.30 -6.26
CA THR A 46 -10.78 -2.46 -5.91
C THR A 46 -9.89 -3.62 -5.50
N ALA A 47 -8.85 -3.92 -6.28
CA ALA A 47 -7.88 -4.96 -5.95
C ALA A 47 -7.13 -4.67 -4.64
N TRP A 48 -6.73 -3.41 -4.42
CA TRP A 48 -6.10 -3.00 -3.17
C TRP A 48 -7.01 -3.21 -1.96
N ASN A 49 -8.26 -2.74 -2.05
CA ASN A 49 -9.21 -2.85 -0.94
C ASN A 49 -9.48 -4.32 -0.57
N ILE A 50 -9.64 -5.20 -1.57
CA ILE A 50 -9.79 -6.64 -1.36
C ILE A 50 -8.55 -7.18 -0.63
N ARG A 51 -7.36 -6.92 -1.16
CA ARG A 51 -6.09 -7.41 -0.59
C ARG A 51 -5.90 -7.00 0.86
N ILE A 52 -6.13 -5.74 1.20
CA ILE A 52 -5.91 -5.23 2.56
C ILE A 52 -6.93 -5.79 3.55
N ARG A 53 -8.19 -5.91 3.14
CA ARG A 53 -9.22 -6.55 3.96
C ARG A 53 -8.88 -8.02 4.22
N ASP A 54 -8.44 -8.75 3.20
CA ASP A 54 -8.08 -10.16 3.34
C ASP A 54 -6.88 -10.37 4.28
N ILE A 55 -5.85 -9.52 4.22
CA ILE A 55 -4.69 -9.60 5.12
C ILE A 55 -5.08 -9.27 6.57
N SER A 56 -6.08 -8.40 6.78
CA SER A 56 -6.52 -8.00 8.12
C SER A 56 -7.29 -9.08 8.89
N ILE A 57 -7.69 -10.17 8.22
CA ILE A 57 -8.45 -11.28 8.80
C ILE A 57 -7.52 -12.35 9.45
N LEU A 58 -6.20 -12.26 9.23
CA LEU A 58 -5.18 -13.12 9.87
C LEU A 58 -4.70 -12.53 11.20
#